data_AF-A0A4C1WJR2-F1
#
_entry.id   AF-A0A4C1WJR2-F1
#
_cell.length_a   1.000
_cell.length_b   1.000
_cell.length_c   1.000
_cell.angle_alpha   90.00
_cell.angle_beta   90.00
_cell.angle_gamma   90.00
#
_symmetry.space_group_name_H-M   'P 1'
#
loop_
_entity.id
_entity.type
_entity.pdbx_description
1 polymer ?
#
loop_
_entity_poly.entity_id
_entity_poly.type
_entity_poly.pdbx_seq_one_letter_code
_entity_poly.pdbx_strand_id
1 'polypeptide(L)'
;MVRLMIMMMQIAVVVQDPDSGRLLPLIATLTEQKQQLEACKKKDKLESRLASELQHYEQLRKRAAEASARRAELRRVCARLEQPSLTAGDSSRLSLARETYEVGKRLTGVRWDFTAGEDRVKGYVQNESRRLLRPFDVAPPAQDAIWDVMAELAHPGWAALLPA
;
A
#
# COMPACT_ATOMS: atom_id res chain seq x y z
N MET A 1 -51.62 -38.17 -4.27
CA MET A 1 -52.37 -38.88 -3.20
C MET A 1 -52.71 -40.32 -3.54
N VAL A 2 -53.38 -40.60 -4.67
CA VAL A 2 -53.86 -41.96 -5.02
C VAL A 2 -52.77 -43.05 -5.01
N ARG A 3 -51.59 -42.78 -5.60
CA ARG A 3 -50.46 -43.73 -5.60
C ARG A 3 -49.91 -44.06 -4.21
N LEU A 4 -49.91 -43.08 -3.30
CA LEU A 4 -49.41 -43.28 -1.94
C LEU A 4 -50.36 -44.19 -1.15
N MET A 5 -51.68 -43.98 -1.30
CA MET A 5 -52.71 -44.84 -0.70
C MET A 5 -52.62 -46.28 -1.20
N ILE A 6 -52.41 -46.48 -2.51
CA ILE A 6 -52.27 -47.83 -3.10
C ILE A 6 -51.04 -48.55 -2.52
N MET A 7 -49.91 -47.86 -2.39
CA MET A 7 -48.70 -48.44 -1.79
C MET A 7 -48.88 -48.77 -0.31
N MET A 8 -49.54 -47.90 0.47
CA MET A 8 -49.81 -48.17 1.88
C MET A 8 -50.76 -49.35 2.07
N MET A 9 -51.76 -49.52 1.19
CA MET A 9 -52.62 -50.71 1.16
C MET A 9 -51.83 -51.98 0.82
N GLN A 10 -50.93 -51.94 -0.16
CA GLN A 10 -50.08 -53.08 -0.52
C GLN A 10 -49.13 -53.48 0.61
N ILE A 11 -48.57 -52.49 1.32
CA ILE A 11 -47.76 -52.73 2.53
C ILE A 11 -48.62 -53.37 3.62
N ALA A 12 -49.83 -52.86 3.88
CA ALA A 12 -50.74 -53.42 4.89
C ALA A 12 -51.13 -54.89 4.58
N VAL A 13 -51.39 -55.21 3.31
CA VAL A 13 -51.71 -56.58 2.87
C VAL A 13 -50.50 -57.52 3.03
N VAL A 14 -49.30 -57.06 2.70
CA VAL A 14 -48.06 -57.83 2.84
C VAL A 14 -47.67 -58.06 4.31
N VAL A 15 -47.99 -57.12 5.20
CA VAL A 15 -47.77 -57.25 6.66
C VAL A 15 -48.73 -58.26 7.28
N GLN A 16 -49.94 -58.42 6.74
CA GLN A 16 -50.92 -59.41 7.19
C GLN A 16 -50.62 -60.83 6.68
N ASP A 17 -49.95 -60.97 5.53
CA ASP A 17 -49.65 -62.27 4.93
C ASP A 17 -48.26 -62.26 4.23
N PRO A 18 -47.18 -62.57 4.97
CA PRO A 18 -45.81 -62.40 4.50
C PRO A 18 -45.38 -63.41 3.42
N ASP A 19 -46.09 -64.54 3.28
CA ASP A 19 -45.80 -65.58 2.28
C ASP A 19 -46.45 -65.29 0.91
N SER A 20 -47.16 -64.17 0.77
CA SER A 20 -48.00 -63.83 -0.39
C SER A 20 -47.29 -63.61 -1.74
N GLY A 21 -45.98 -63.88 -1.86
CA GLY A 21 -45.19 -63.69 -3.10
C GLY A 21 -45.07 -62.22 -3.59
N ARG A 22 -45.82 -61.28 -2.98
CA ARG A 22 -45.89 -59.85 -3.31
C ARG A 22 -44.85 -59.01 -2.59
N LEU A 23 -44.09 -59.62 -1.68
CA LEU A 23 -43.04 -58.98 -0.88
C LEU A 23 -41.87 -58.50 -1.75
N LEU A 24 -41.41 -59.33 -2.69
CA LEU A 24 -40.28 -59.00 -3.57
C LEU A 24 -40.56 -57.82 -4.52
N PRO A 25 -41.71 -57.75 -5.24
CA PRO A 25 -42.06 -56.59 -6.05
C PRO A 25 -42.22 -55.29 -5.25
N LEU A 26 -42.78 -55.38 -4.04
CA LEU A 26 -42.95 -54.23 -3.16
C LEU A 26 -41.60 -53.70 -2.64
N ILE A 27 -40.67 -54.59 -2.30
CA ILE A 27 -39.31 -54.21 -1.93
C ILE A 27 -38.59 -53.54 -3.12
N ALA A 28 -38.72 -54.10 -4.33
CA ALA A 28 -38.09 -53.55 -5.53
C ALA A 28 -38.57 -52.11 -5.82
N THR A 29 -39.89 -51.87 -5.76
CA THR A 29 -40.48 -50.54 -5.97
C THR A 29 -40.12 -49.53 -4.87
N LEU A 30 -40.09 -49.96 -3.60
CA LEU A 30 -39.61 -49.12 -2.49
C LEU A 30 -38.12 -48.77 -2.64
N THR A 31 -37.31 -49.71 -3.11
CA THR A 31 -35.87 -49.51 -3.32
C THR A 31 -35.64 -48.51 -4.46
N GLU A 32 -36.38 -48.63 -5.56
CA GLU A 32 -36.34 -47.69 -6.69
C GLU A 32 -36.77 -46.27 -6.26
N GLN A 33 -37.88 -46.14 -5.52
CA GLN A 33 -38.33 -44.84 -5.01
C GLN A 33 -37.33 -44.21 -4.03
N LYS A 34 -36.69 -45.03 -3.19
CA LYS A 34 -35.62 -44.57 -2.30
C LYS A 34 -34.41 -44.06 -3.09
N GLN A 35 -34.02 -44.75 -4.15
CA GLN A 35 -32.92 -44.31 -5.02
C GLN A 35 -33.26 -43.02 -5.76
N GLN A 36 -34.48 -42.88 -6.27
CA GLN A 36 -34.96 -41.64 -6.92
C GLN A 36 -34.98 -40.46 -5.94
N LEU A 37 -35.45 -40.68 -4.71
CA LEU A 37 -35.45 -39.65 -3.66
C LEU A 37 -34.01 -39.18 -3.32
N GLU A 38 -33.07 -40.12 -3.20
CA GLU A 38 -31.66 -39.79 -2.95
C GLU A 38 -31.02 -39.05 -4.13
N ALA A 39 -31.39 -39.38 -5.37
CA ALA A 39 -30.95 -38.65 -6.55
C ALA A 39 -31.49 -37.20 -6.57
N CYS A 40 -32.77 -36.99 -6.24
CA CYS A 40 -33.36 -35.66 -6.12
C CYS A 40 -32.67 -34.83 -5.02
N LYS A 41 -32.47 -35.39 -3.83
CA LYS A 41 -31.73 -34.70 -2.74
C LYS A 41 -30.32 -34.29 -3.15
N LYS A 42 -29.63 -35.12 -3.92
CA LYS A 42 -28.29 -34.79 -4.45
C LYS A 42 -28.37 -33.64 -5.45
N LYS A 43 -29.37 -33.65 -6.34
CA LYS A 43 -29.61 -32.56 -7.29
C LYS A 43 -29.87 -31.24 -6.58
N ASP A 44 -30.77 -31.20 -5.59
CA ASP A 44 -31.10 -29.98 -4.85
C ASP A 44 -29.86 -29.41 -4.12
N LYS A 45 -29.02 -30.28 -3.55
CA LYS A 45 -27.75 -29.89 -2.93
C LYS A 45 -26.77 -29.28 -3.94
N LEU A 46 -26.70 -29.84 -5.15
CA LEU A 46 -25.83 -29.33 -6.21
C LEU A 46 -26.35 -27.99 -6.74
N GLU A 47 -27.65 -27.84 -6.94
CA GLU A 47 -28.27 -26.58 -7.38
C GLU A 47 -28.07 -25.46 -6.35
N SER A 48 -28.26 -25.76 -5.06
CA SER A 48 -27.99 -24.82 -3.97
C SER A 48 -26.53 -24.39 -3.92
N ARG A 49 -25.58 -25.33 -4.07
CA ARG A 49 -24.15 -25.00 -4.14
C ARG A 49 -23.84 -24.14 -5.36
N LEU A 50 -24.34 -24.50 -6.53
CA LEU A 50 -24.12 -23.74 -7.76
C LEU A 50 -24.65 -22.29 -7.63
N ALA A 51 -25.83 -22.11 -7.05
CA ALA A 51 -26.39 -20.78 -6.79
C ALA A 51 -25.48 -19.96 -5.86
N SER A 52 -24.96 -20.58 -4.79
CA SER A 52 -24.05 -19.91 -3.85
C SER A 52 -22.71 -19.55 -4.49
N GLU A 53 -22.17 -20.41 -5.35
CA GLU A 53 -20.90 -20.18 -6.07
C GLU A 53 -21.04 -19.08 -7.12
N LEU A 54 -22.17 -19.02 -7.84
CA LEU A 54 -22.48 -17.95 -8.78
C LEU A 54 -22.55 -16.59 -8.08
N GLN A 55 -23.20 -16.52 -6.91
CA GLN A 55 -23.24 -15.28 -6.12
C GLN A 55 -21.85 -14.84 -5.67
N HIS A 56 -21.01 -15.78 -5.19
CA HIS A 56 -19.63 -15.46 -4.82
C HIS A 56 -18.80 -14.99 -6.03
N TYR A 57 -18.98 -15.63 -7.18
CA TYR A 57 -18.31 -15.24 -8.42
C TYR A 57 -18.68 -13.82 -8.84
N GLU A 58 -19.96 -13.46 -8.80
CA GLU A 58 -20.39 -12.09 -9.13
C GLU A 58 -19.80 -11.04 -8.17
N GLN A 59 -19.74 -11.34 -6.87
CA GLN A 59 -19.14 -10.45 -5.88
C GLN A 59 -17.63 -10.28 -6.13
N LEU A 60 -16.91 -11.37 -6.39
CA LEU A 60 -15.48 -11.32 -6.72
C LEU A 60 -15.23 -10.56 -8.02
N ARG A 61 -16.07 -10.76 -9.04
CA ARG A 61 -15.99 -10.04 -10.31
C ARG A 61 -16.17 -8.53 -10.12
N LYS A 62 -17.13 -8.10 -9.29
CA LYS A 62 -17.33 -6.68 -8.95
C LYS A 62 -16.10 -6.10 -8.25
N ARG A 63 -15.58 -6.78 -7.22
CA ARG A 63 -14.37 -6.36 -6.49
C ARG A 63 -13.15 -6.27 -7.40
N ALA A 64 -12.98 -7.21 -8.33
CA ALA A 64 -11.90 -7.19 -9.30
C ALA A 64 -12.00 -5.99 -10.26
N ALA A 65 -13.21 -5.67 -10.73
CA ALA A 65 -13.44 -4.49 -11.58
C ALA A 65 -13.14 -3.18 -10.84
N GLU A 66 -13.58 -3.05 -9.58
CA GLU A 66 -13.27 -1.90 -8.73
C GLU A 66 -11.77 -1.75 -8.47
N ALA A 67 -11.08 -2.85 -8.13
CA ALA A 67 -9.64 -2.85 -7.93
C ALA A 67 -8.87 -2.45 -9.19
N SER A 68 -9.31 -2.93 -10.35
CA SER A 68 -8.74 -2.56 -11.65
C SER A 68 -8.90 -1.06 -11.91
N ALA A 69 -10.10 -0.50 -11.67
CA ALA A 69 -10.36 0.92 -11.81
C ALA A 69 -9.49 1.79 -10.88
N ARG A 70 -9.37 1.39 -9.60
CA ARG A 70 -8.49 2.07 -8.63
C ARG A 70 -7.01 2.02 -9.06
N ARG A 71 -6.55 0.88 -9.57
CA ARG A 71 -5.18 0.72 -10.08
C ARG A 71 -4.92 1.59 -11.30
N ALA A 72 -5.90 1.72 -12.20
CA ALA A 72 -5.81 2.60 -13.36
C ALA A 72 -5.70 4.07 -12.94
N GLU A 73 -6.50 4.51 -11.96
CA GLU A 73 -6.43 5.89 -11.46
C GLU A 73 -5.11 6.17 -10.72
N LEU A 74 -4.64 5.24 -9.89
CA LEU A 74 -3.33 5.35 -9.25
C LEU A 74 -2.21 5.49 -10.28
N ARG A 75 -2.21 4.70 -11.36
CA ARG A 75 -1.24 4.85 -12.45
C ARG A 75 -1.31 6.24 -13.10
N ARG A 76 -2.51 6.79 -13.32
CA ARG A 76 -2.68 8.14 -13.88
C ARG A 76 -2.19 9.24 -12.95
N VAL A 77 -2.40 9.09 -11.64
CA VAL A 77 -1.91 10.06 -10.65
C VAL A 77 -0.39 9.96 -10.51
N CYS A 78 0.16 8.75 -10.41
CA CYS A 78 1.61 8.56 -10.39
C CYS A 78 2.28 9.12 -11.64
N ALA A 79 1.75 8.86 -12.84
CA ALA A 79 2.27 9.43 -14.08
C ALA A 79 2.23 10.97 -14.10
N ARG A 80 1.24 11.60 -13.43
CA ARG A 80 1.19 13.06 -13.25
C ARG A 80 2.21 13.58 -12.23
N LEU A 81 2.54 12.78 -11.23
CA LEU A 81 3.51 13.14 -10.17
C LEU A 81 4.95 12.81 -10.53
N GLU A 82 5.19 11.88 -11.46
CA GLU A 82 6.53 11.54 -11.98
C GLU A 82 7.18 12.69 -12.78
N GLN A 83 6.38 13.67 -13.20
CA GLN A 83 6.86 14.93 -13.75
C GLN A 83 6.45 16.09 -12.84
N PRO A 84 7.13 16.30 -11.69
CA PRO A 84 6.98 17.55 -10.96
C PRO A 84 7.58 18.66 -11.83
N SER A 85 6.74 19.29 -12.66
CA SER A 85 7.15 20.50 -13.37
C SER A 85 7.15 21.63 -12.35
N LEU A 86 8.34 22.15 -12.05
CA LEU A 86 8.46 23.41 -11.33
C LEU A 86 7.64 24.44 -12.10
N THR A 87 6.75 25.14 -11.40
CA THR A 87 6.08 26.28 -12.02
C THR A 87 7.15 27.30 -12.44
N ALA A 88 6.88 28.12 -13.46
CA ALA A 88 7.82 29.14 -13.89
C ALA A 88 8.23 30.07 -12.72
N GLY A 89 7.31 30.31 -11.78
CA GLY A 89 7.55 31.05 -10.54
C GLY A 89 8.52 30.33 -9.60
N ASP A 90 8.32 29.03 -9.36
CA ASP A 90 9.19 28.24 -8.48
C ASP A 90 10.60 28.09 -9.06
N SER A 91 10.71 27.91 -10.38
CA SER A 91 11.99 27.87 -11.09
C SER A 91 12.76 29.18 -10.89
N SER A 92 12.07 30.32 -11.04
CA SER A 92 12.66 31.65 -10.85
C SER A 92 13.12 31.87 -9.40
N ARG A 93 12.33 31.43 -8.42
CA ARG A 93 12.67 31.50 -6.99
C ARG A 93 13.90 30.64 -6.65
N LEU A 94 13.97 29.43 -7.18
CA LEU A 94 15.14 28.56 -6.98
C LEU A 94 16.39 29.12 -7.62
N SER A 95 16.27 29.71 -8.82
CA SER A 95 17.39 30.39 -9.48
C SER A 95 17.90 31.57 -8.64
N LEU A 96 16.99 32.42 -8.15
CA LEU A 96 17.34 33.55 -7.29
C LEU A 96 17.97 33.08 -5.97
N ALA A 97 17.42 32.04 -5.34
CA ALA A 97 17.98 31.48 -4.11
C ALA A 97 19.40 30.94 -4.32
N ARG A 98 19.62 30.23 -5.45
CA ARG A 98 20.95 29.74 -5.83
C ARG A 98 21.94 30.87 -6.07
N GLU A 99 21.53 31.91 -6.78
CA GLU A 99 22.37 33.09 -7.03
C GLU A 99 22.72 33.80 -5.72
N THR A 100 21.72 34.05 -4.87
CA THR A 100 21.90 34.66 -3.55
C THR A 100 22.86 33.86 -2.68
N TYR A 101 22.74 32.52 -2.71
CA TYR A 101 23.64 31.63 -2.00
C TYR A 101 25.09 31.74 -2.50
N GLU A 102 25.31 31.71 -3.81
CA GLU A 102 26.65 31.84 -4.40
C GLU A 102 27.27 33.23 -4.14
N VAL A 103 26.45 34.29 -4.17
CA VAL A 103 26.90 35.64 -3.79
C VAL A 103 27.31 35.67 -2.31
N GLY A 104 26.46 35.16 -1.41
CA GLY A 104 26.77 35.07 0.02
C GLY A 104 28.06 34.30 0.28
N LYS A 105 28.21 33.14 -0.37
CA LYS A 105 29.41 32.29 -0.31
C LYS A 105 30.70 33.01 -0.74
N ARG A 106 30.62 33.88 -1.75
CA ARG A 106 31.78 34.69 -2.21
C ARG A 106 32.08 35.85 -1.28
N LEU A 107 31.06 36.49 -0.70
CA LEU A 107 31.23 37.63 0.20
C LEU A 107 31.77 37.22 1.57
N THR A 108 31.27 36.12 2.12
CA THR A 108 31.58 35.69 3.50
C THR A 108 32.65 34.61 3.56
N GLY A 109 32.87 33.88 2.46
CA GLY A 109 33.73 32.71 2.47
C GLY A 109 33.13 31.51 3.22
N VAL A 110 31.91 31.61 3.76
CA VAL A 110 31.25 30.53 4.51
C VAL A 110 30.87 29.39 3.57
N ARG A 111 31.08 28.15 4.03
CA ARG A 111 30.73 26.91 3.36
C ARG A 111 30.01 26.02 4.36
N TRP A 112 28.74 25.75 4.10
CA TRP A 112 27.88 24.98 4.99
C TRP A 112 28.00 23.49 4.73
N ASP A 113 27.96 22.69 5.80
CA ASP A 113 27.75 21.25 5.73
C ASP A 113 26.27 20.94 5.89
N PHE A 114 25.60 20.70 4.76
CA PHE A 114 24.16 20.37 4.72
C PHE A 114 23.84 18.94 5.16
N THR A 115 24.84 18.13 5.52
CA THR A 115 24.61 16.79 6.08
C THR A 115 24.42 16.82 7.60
N ALA A 116 24.68 17.96 8.24
CA ALA A 116 24.44 18.15 9.67
C ALA A 116 22.93 18.16 9.99
N GLY A 117 22.56 17.62 11.15
CA GLY A 117 21.19 17.67 11.66
C GLY A 117 20.77 19.09 12.08
N GLU A 118 19.48 19.28 12.33
CA GLU A 118 18.91 20.60 12.68
C GLU A 118 19.40 21.14 14.04
N ASP A 119 20.01 20.28 14.85
CA ASP A 119 20.55 20.59 16.17
C ASP A 119 21.91 21.28 16.13
N ARG A 120 22.64 21.21 15.01
CA ARG A 120 23.97 21.79 14.87
C ARG A 120 24.17 22.47 13.52
N VAL A 121 24.85 23.60 13.55
CA VAL A 121 25.25 24.34 12.37
C VAL A 121 26.75 24.11 12.15
N LYS A 122 27.07 23.42 11.06
CA LYS A 122 28.44 22.99 10.73
C LYS A 122 28.90 23.56 9.40
N GLY A 123 30.21 23.75 9.31
CA GLY A 123 30.83 24.22 8.09
C GLY A 123 32.25 24.72 8.31
N TYR A 124 32.70 25.53 7.37
CA TYR A 124 33.98 26.23 7.48
C TYR A 124 33.92 27.60 6.80
N VAL A 125 34.78 28.51 7.25
CA VAL A 125 35.01 29.80 6.62
C VAL A 125 36.32 29.74 5.84
N GLN A 126 36.26 30.10 4.57
CA GLN A 126 37.41 30.19 3.68
C GLN A 126 37.80 31.65 3.45
N ASN A 127 39.04 32.00 3.83
CA ASN A 127 39.65 33.27 3.47
C ASN A 127 40.61 33.04 2.30
N GLU A 128 40.17 33.37 1.08
CA GLU A 128 40.94 33.13 -0.16
C GLU A 128 42.21 33.97 -0.22
N SER A 129 42.17 35.23 0.22
CA SER A 129 43.31 36.15 0.20
C SER A 129 44.47 35.65 1.05
N ARG A 130 44.18 34.94 2.14
CA ARG A 130 45.17 34.41 3.09
C ARG A 130 45.37 32.89 2.97
N ARG A 131 44.61 32.22 2.10
CA ARG A 131 44.57 30.76 1.92
C ARG A 131 44.29 30.01 3.25
N LEU A 132 43.37 30.53 4.05
CA LEU A 132 42.99 29.94 5.34
C LEU A 132 41.62 29.30 5.30
N LEU A 133 41.49 28.21 6.06
CA LEU A 133 40.24 27.49 6.28
C LEU A 133 40.05 27.31 7.79
N ARG A 134 38.91 27.76 8.31
CA ARG A 134 38.54 27.60 9.73
C ARG A 134 37.22 26.85 9.85
N PRO A 135 37.20 25.63 10.39
CA PRO A 135 35.95 24.92 10.64
C PRO A 135 35.19 25.53 11.81
N PHE A 136 33.86 25.36 11.81
CA PHE A 136 32.98 25.68 12.92
C PHE A 136 31.93 24.58 13.11
N ASP A 137 31.51 24.37 14.35
CA ASP A 137 30.46 23.44 14.75
C ASP A 137 29.75 23.96 15.99
N VAL A 138 28.64 24.67 15.79
CA VAL A 138 27.96 25.47 16.81
C VAL A 138 26.48 25.10 16.92
N ALA A 139 25.92 25.22 18.12
CA ALA A 139 24.48 25.04 18.32
C ALA A 139 23.72 26.31 17.84
N PRO A 140 22.49 26.19 17.33
CA PRO A 140 21.63 27.34 17.07
C PRO A 140 21.31 28.11 18.38
N PRO A 141 21.17 29.45 18.34
CA PRO A 141 21.40 30.34 17.20
C PRO A 141 22.90 30.55 16.93
N ALA A 142 23.33 30.31 15.71
CA ALA A 142 24.74 30.23 15.32
C ALA A 142 25.32 31.56 14.77
N GLN A 143 24.50 32.60 14.64
CA GLN A 143 24.84 33.79 13.84
C GLN A 143 26.09 34.50 14.37
N ASP A 144 26.10 34.90 15.64
CA ASP A 144 27.20 35.67 16.23
C ASP A 144 28.49 34.86 16.24
N ALA A 145 28.41 33.58 16.60
CA ALA A 145 29.57 32.69 16.60
C ALA A 145 30.22 32.55 15.21
N ILE A 146 29.44 32.57 14.13
CA ILE A 146 29.97 32.51 12.76
C ILE A 146 30.56 33.86 12.33
N TRP A 147 29.98 34.98 12.77
CA TRP A 147 30.57 36.31 12.57
C TRP A 147 31.92 36.45 13.28
N ASP A 148 32.04 35.92 14.49
CA ASP A 148 33.30 35.93 15.24
C ASP A 148 34.39 35.14 14.50
N VAL A 149 34.08 33.96 13.98
CA VAL A 149 35.02 33.15 13.18
C VAL A 149 35.48 33.91 11.93
N MET A 150 34.59 34.65 11.27
CA MET A 150 34.96 35.51 10.14
C MET A 150 35.85 36.68 10.57
N ALA A 151 35.53 37.33 11.68
CA ALA A 151 36.30 38.45 12.22
C ALA A 151 37.72 38.02 12.61
N GLU A 152 37.87 36.87 13.26
CA GLU A 152 39.18 36.27 13.59
C GLU A 152 40.05 36.07 12.34
N LEU A 153 39.47 35.51 11.28
CA LEU A 153 40.17 35.28 10.01
C LEU A 153 40.53 36.57 9.26
N ALA A 154 39.79 37.65 9.49
CA ALA A 154 40.07 38.97 8.93
C ALA A 154 41.12 39.74 9.74
N HIS A 155 41.30 39.42 11.03
CA HIS A 155 42.19 40.15 11.94
C HIS A 155 43.68 40.07 11.48
N PRO A 156 44.46 41.17 11.54
CA PRO A 156 45.86 41.18 11.10
C PRO A 156 46.75 40.18 11.86
N GLY A 157 46.41 39.89 13.12
CA GLY A 157 47.11 38.94 14.00
C GLY A 157 46.73 37.47 13.82
N TRP A 158 46.06 37.09 12.72
CA TRP A 158 45.56 35.72 12.49
C TRP A 158 46.63 34.62 12.63
N ALA A 159 47.89 34.92 12.33
CA ALA A 159 49.00 33.96 12.40
C ALA A 159 49.25 33.45 13.84
N ALA A 160 48.89 34.24 14.86
CA ALA A 160 49.01 33.86 16.26
C ALA A 160 47.82 33.00 16.76
N LEU A 161 46.75 32.88 15.96
CA LEU A 161 45.54 32.12 16.29
C LEU A 161 45.56 30.68 15.73
N LEU A 162 46.57 30.33 14.93
CA LEU A 162 46.78 28.97 14.48
C LEU A 162 47.44 28.16 15.59
N PRO A 163 46.90 26.98 15.97
CA PRO A 163 47.63 26.05 16.82
C PRO A 163 48.92 25.63 16.12
N ALA A 164 50.02 25.62 16.87
CA ALA A 164 51.35 25.20 16.41
C ALA A 164 51.37 23.76 15.89
#